data_AF-A0A0U5ADZ2-F1
#
_entry.id   AF-A0A0U5ADZ2-F1
#
_cell.length_a   1.000
_cell.length_b   1.000
_cell.length_c   1.000
_cell.angle_alpha   90.00
_cell.angle_beta   90.00
_cell.angle_gamma   90.00
#
_symmetry.space_group_name_H-M   'P 1'
#
loop_
_entity.id
_entity.type
_entity.pdbx_description
1 polymer ?
#
loop_
_entity_poly.entity_id
_entity_poly.type
_entity_poly.pdbx_seq_one_letter_code
_entity_poly.pdbx_strand_id
1 'polypeptide(L)'
;MSRNRYIFQDQLSVDQMASRIPAASYRTEDDETIQDMLEEAGRDFHFLVDNKPESFCETLRVDLGDEQYGEYIHELFEEYGEKGDSFNLQFYQIDGINYGDLKQNANEAHGALEETEENQFSLPTSLKDVRAKDSEEVLDLRFEVVGHPENMDVEDATKIRDESGDYIDVEDLGVEGMEAIVTENKLRVEVRVYAGDEIVTMSNSEMKSSVEDDVLAAIKRWGKDDE
;
A
#
# COMPACT_ATOMS: atom_id res chain seq x y z
N MET A 1 22.22 -13.88 -5.14
CA MET A 1 22.40 -12.62 -5.89
C MET A 1 21.20 -12.46 -6.79
N SER A 2 20.20 -11.69 -6.39
CA SER A 2 19.01 -11.38 -7.20
C SER A 2 19.38 -10.35 -8.29
N ARG A 3 18.83 -10.51 -9.50
CA ARG A 3 18.98 -9.55 -10.60
C ARG A 3 17.76 -8.62 -10.59
N ASN A 4 17.91 -7.43 -10.03
CA ASN A 4 16.86 -6.41 -10.03
C ASN A 4 16.57 -5.97 -11.48
N ARG A 5 15.30 -5.93 -11.87
CA ARG A 5 14.83 -5.34 -13.14
C ARG A 5 13.86 -4.21 -12.82
N TYR A 6 14.16 -3.01 -13.32
CA TYR A 6 13.30 -1.84 -13.21
C TYR A 6 12.51 -1.68 -14.52
N ILE A 7 11.19 -1.50 -14.44
CA ILE A 7 10.33 -1.14 -15.58
C ILE A 7 9.52 0.09 -15.17
N PHE A 8 9.72 1.20 -15.86
CA PHE A 8 8.99 2.45 -15.65
C PHE A 8 7.77 2.49 -16.57
N GLN A 9 6.58 2.76 -16.02
CA GLN A 9 5.35 3.03 -16.79
C GLN A 9 5.04 4.52 -16.70
N ASP A 10 4.94 5.22 -17.84
CA ASP A 10 5.06 6.69 -17.88
C ASP A 10 3.84 7.49 -17.40
N GLN A 11 2.66 6.89 -17.16
CA GLN A 11 1.50 7.51 -16.47
C GLN A 11 0.34 6.50 -16.38
N LEU A 12 -0.45 6.55 -15.31
CA LEU A 12 -1.73 5.83 -15.23
C LEU A 12 -2.79 6.55 -16.07
N SER A 13 -3.63 5.81 -16.77
CA SER A 13 -4.82 6.40 -17.38
C SER A 13 -5.87 6.74 -16.31
N VAL A 14 -6.78 7.67 -16.62
CA VAL A 14 -7.92 8.04 -15.74
C VAL A 14 -8.72 6.80 -15.32
N ASP A 15 -8.94 5.85 -16.23
CA ASP A 15 -9.65 4.60 -15.92
C ASP A 15 -8.88 3.72 -14.91
N GLN A 16 -7.55 3.71 -15.00
CA GLN A 16 -6.71 2.99 -14.05
C GLN A 16 -6.73 3.66 -12.68
N MET A 17 -6.71 5.00 -12.62
CA MET A 17 -6.84 5.76 -11.38
C MET A 17 -8.20 5.52 -10.72
N ALA A 18 -9.30 5.61 -11.47
CA ALA A 18 -10.66 5.37 -10.97
C ALA A 18 -10.82 3.95 -10.39
N SER A 19 -10.26 2.93 -11.05
CA SER A 19 -10.33 1.54 -10.58
C SER A 19 -9.60 1.28 -9.26
N ARG A 20 -8.68 2.18 -8.89
CA ARG A 20 -7.84 2.07 -7.69
C ARG A 20 -8.36 2.89 -6.52
N ILE A 21 -9.40 3.70 -6.70
CA ILE A 21 -10.05 4.39 -5.59
C ILE A 21 -11.05 3.41 -4.95
N PRO A 22 -10.93 3.11 -3.64
CA PRO A 22 -11.88 2.24 -2.97
C PRO A 22 -13.31 2.78 -3.09
N ALA A 23 -14.27 1.91 -3.36
CA ALA A 23 -15.69 2.28 -3.48
C ALA A 23 -16.25 3.04 -2.28
N ALA A 24 -15.71 2.76 -1.09
CA ALA A 24 -16.08 3.44 0.15
C ALA A 24 -15.62 4.91 0.16
N SER A 25 -14.49 5.23 -0.47
CA SER A 25 -13.94 6.58 -0.51
C SER A 25 -14.83 7.53 -1.29
N TYR A 26 -15.45 7.08 -2.38
CA TYR A 26 -16.50 7.84 -3.10
C TYR A 26 -17.73 8.13 -2.25
N ARG A 27 -17.91 7.46 -1.12
CA ARG A 27 -19.10 7.59 -0.25
C ARG A 27 -18.77 8.31 1.05
N THR A 28 -17.80 9.22 0.98
CA THR A 28 -17.50 10.16 2.06
C THR A 28 -18.35 11.40 1.85
N GLU A 29 -19.41 11.54 2.64
CA GLU A 29 -20.43 12.59 2.46
C GLU A 29 -19.88 14.01 2.68
N ASP A 30 -18.81 14.14 3.47
CA ASP A 30 -18.19 15.43 3.82
C ASP A 30 -16.99 15.82 2.91
N ASP A 31 -16.71 15.07 1.85
CA ASP A 31 -15.59 15.36 0.95
C ASP A 31 -15.96 16.41 -0.12
N GLU A 32 -15.23 17.53 -0.14
CA GLU A 32 -15.51 18.66 -1.04
C GLU A 32 -15.37 18.27 -2.53
N THR A 33 -14.35 17.49 -2.90
CA THR A 33 -14.13 17.05 -4.28
C THR A 33 -15.28 16.16 -4.78
N ILE A 34 -15.80 15.26 -3.92
CA ILE A 34 -16.95 14.42 -4.24
C ILE A 34 -18.22 15.26 -4.38
N GLN A 35 -18.44 16.22 -3.48
CA GLN A 35 -19.61 17.10 -3.53
C GLN A 35 -19.62 17.95 -4.80
N ASP A 36 -18.49 18.57 -5.14
CA ASP A 36 -18.33 19.40 -6.34
C ASP A 36 -18.54 18.56 -7.61
N MET A 37 -17.92 17.38 -7.69
CA MET A 37 -18.10 16.45 -8.81
C MET A 37 -19.57 16.06 -9.01
N LEU A 38 -20.30 15.81 -7.93
CA LEU A 38 -21.73 15.46 -7.99
C LEU A 38 -22.59 16.66 -8.40
N GLU A 39 -22.33 17.84 -7.82
CA GLU A 39 -23.06 19.06 -8.15
C GLU A 39 -22.92 19.41 -9.64
N GLU A 40 -21.70 19.36 -10.16
CA GLU A 40 -21.42 19.63 -11.57
C GLU A 40 -22.02 18.58 -12.51
N ALA A 41 -22.08 17.31 -12.09
CA ALA A 41 -22.77 16.25 -12.81
C ALA A 41 -24.30 16.33 -12.69
N GLY A 42 -24.83 17.24 -11.85
CA GLY A 42 -26.26 17.36 -11.56
C GLY A 42 -26.82 16.13 -10.82
N ARG A 43 -25.98 15.49 -10.00
CA ARG A 43 -26.30 14.30 -9.18
C ARG A 43 -26.30 14.66 -7.70
N ASP A 44 -26.97 13.84 -6.91
CA ASP A 44 -26.90 13.92 -5.45
C ASP A 44 -26.08 12.76 -4.88
N PHE A 45 -25.77 12.81 -3.60
CA PHE A 45 -24.98 11.78 -2.94
C PHE A 45 -25.63 10.39 -2.98
N HIS A 46 -26.97 10.30 -3.02
CA HIS A 46 -27.69 9.02 -3.08
C HIS A 46 -27.34 8.25 -4.36
N PHE A 47 -27.02 8.96 -5.45
CA PHE A 47 -26.52 8.35 -6.67
C PHE A 47 -25.34 7.40 -6.45
N LEU A 48 -24.37 7.75 -5.60
CA LEU A 48 -23.18 6.92 -5.31
C LEU A 48 -23.49 5.72 -4.41
N VAL A 49 -24.50 5.84 -3.56
CA VAL A 49 -24.95 4.77 -2.67
C VAL A 49 -25.78 3.73 -3.44
N ASP A 50 -26.66 4.19 -4.32
CA ASP A 50 -27.59 3.35 -5.07
C ASP A 50 -26.94 2.57 -6.22
N ASN A 51 -25.75 3.00 -6.65
CA ASN A 51 -25.06 2.44 -7.81
C ASN A 51 -23.73 1.75 -7.43
N LYS A 52 -23.34 0.80 -8.27
CA LYS A 52 -22.00 0.20 -8.21
C LYS A 52 -20.95 1.19 -8.73
N PRO A 53 -19.70 1.10 -8.25
CA PRO A 53 -18.58 1.96 -8.68
C PRO A 53 -18.44 2.10 -10.18
N GLU A 54 -18.41 0.98 -10.89
CA GLU A 54 -18.27 0.97 -12.35
C GLU A 54 -19.39 1.78 -13.02
N SER A 55 -20.63 1.62 -12.57
CA SER A 55 -21.80 2.28 -13.15
C SER A 55 -21.85 3.77 -12.85
N PHE A 56 -21.51 4.19 -11.63
CA PHE A 56 -21.48 5.63 -11.33
C PHE A 56 -20.28 6.32 -11.99
N CYS A 57 -19.11 5.65 -12.08
CA CYS A 57 -17.94 6.21 -12.75
C CYS A 57 -18.18 6.45 -14.24
N GLU A 58 -18.77 5.47 -14.94
CA GLU A 58 -19.15 5.63 -16.35
C GLU A 58 -20.15 6.78 -16.55
N THR A 59 -21.13 6.88 -15.65
CA THR A 59 -22.16 7.94 -15.73
C THR A 59 -21.57 9.32 -15.47
N LEU A 60 -20.74 9.47 -14.42
CA LEU A 60 -20.07 10.73 -14.10
C LEU A 60 -19.15 11.17 -15.23
N ARG A 61 -18.43 10.23 -15.86
CA ARG A 61 -17.60 10.50 -17.04
C ARG A 61 -18.41 11.04 -18.22
N VAL A 62 -19.61 10.51 -18.45
CA VAL A 62 -20.51 11.00 -19.50
C VAL A 62 -21.10 12.37 -19.17
N ASP A 63 -21.50 12.59 -17.91
CA ASP A 63 -22.16 13.82 -17.47
C ASP A 63 -21.17 15.01 -17.42
N LEU A 64 -19.93 14.79 -16.97
CA LEU A 64 -18.88 15.81 -16.84
C LEU A 64 -17.99 15.94 -18.09
N GLY A 65 -17.89 14.89 -18.89
CA GLY A 65 -16.93 14.80 -19.99
C GLY A 65 -15.53 14.37 -19.53
N ASP A 66 -14.74 13.87 -20.48
CA ASP A 66 -13.45 13.20 -20.20
C ASP A 66 -12.41 14.07 -19.47
N GLU A 67 -12.37 15.37 -19.76
CA GLU A 67 -11.37 16.29 -19.19
C GLU A 67 -11.67 16.59 -17.72
N GLN A 68 -12.88 17.06 -17.44
CA GLN A 68 -13.33 17.44 -16.10
C GLN A 68 -13.47 16.22 -15.18
N TYR A 69 -13.99 15.10 -15.70
CA TYR A 69 -13.96 13.82 -14.97
C TYR A 69 -12.53 13.39 -14.64
N GLY A 70 -11.59 13.59 -15.58
CA GLY A 70 -10.18 13.27 -15.36
C GLY A 70 -9.56 14.07 -14.22
N GLU A 71 -9.87 15.37 -14.11
CA GLU A 71 -9.41 16.23 -13.01
C GLU A 71 -9.92 15.74 -11.65
N TYR A 72 -11.22 15.47 -11.53
CA TYR A 72 -11.80 14.94 -10.29
C TYR A 72 -11.22 13.58 -9.91
N ILE A 73 -11.08 12.67 -10.87
CA ILE A 73 -10.48 11.36 -10.59
C ILE A 73 -9.02 11.50 -10.19
N HIS A 74 -8.28 12.45 -10.74
CA HIS A 74 -6.91 12.72 -10.33
C HIS A 74 -6.85 13.19 -8.87
N GLU A 75 -7.70 14.15 -8.48
CA GLU A 75 -7.77 14.63 -7.09
C GLU A 75 -8.18 13.52 -6.11
N LEU A 76 -9.24 12.77 -6.43
CA LEU A 76 -9.69 11.66 -5.60
C LEU A 76 -8.67 10.50 -5.54
N PHE A 77 -7.91 10.28 -6.62
CA PHE A 77 -6.85 9.29 -6.65
C PHE A 77 -5.64 9.74 -5.84
N GLU A 78 -5.32 11.04 -5.85
CA GLU A 78 -4.29 11.60 -4.99
C GLU A 78 -4.64 11.48 -3.50
N GLU A 79 -5.91 11.63 -3.13
CA GLU A 79 -6.32 11.56 -1.73
C GLU A 79 -6.58 10.11 -1.27
N TYR A 80 -7.26 9.30 -2.09
CA TYR A 80 -7.81 8.01 -1.67
C TYR A 80 -7.37 6.82 -2.51
N GLY A 81 -6.68 7.06 -3.62
CA GLY A 81 -6.27 6.02 -4.54
C GLY A 81 -5.32 5.01 -3.88
N GLU A 82 -5.49 3.73 -4.20
CA GLU A 82 -4.47 2.71 -3.99
C GLU A 82 -3.30 3.03 -4.96
N LYS A 83 -2.43 3.95 -4.51
CA LYS A 83 -1.39 4.57 -5.34
C LYS A 83 -0.35 3.58 -5.85
N GLY A 84 -0.26 2.37 -5.26
CA GLY A 84 0.54 1.23 -5.73
C GLY A 84 1.67 1.69 -6.64
N ASP A 85 2.68 2.28 -6.01
CA ASP A 85 3.56 3.30 -6.55
C ASP A 85 4.33 2.73 -7.75
N SER A 86 3.87 3.04 -8.97
CA SER A 86 4.57 2.68 -10.20
C SER A 86 5.97 3.30 -10.28
N PHE A 87 6.32 4.25 -9.40
CA PHE A 87 7.65 4.84 -9.33
C PHE A 87 8.67 4.01 -8.53
N ASN A 88 8.25 3.04 -7.70
CA ASN A 88 9.17 2.19 -6.92
C ASN A 88 8.77 0.71 -6.88
N LEU A 89 8.23 0.17 -7.99
CA LEU A 89 8.04 -1.28 -8.11
C LEU A 89 9.39 -1.97 -8.24
N GLN A 90 9.86 -2.53 -7.14
CA GLN A 90 11.03 -3.39 -7.11
C GLN A 90 10.58 -4.83 -7.42
N PHE A 91 11.27 -5.46 -8.37
CA PHE A 91 11.03 -6.84 -8.77
C PHE A 91 12.11 -7.73 -8.18
N TYR A 92 11.67 -8.76 -7.45
CA TYR A 92 12.51 -9.78 -6.85
C TYR A 92 12.17 -11.13 -7.46
N GLN A 93 13.20 -11.89 -7.78
CA GLN A 93 13.05 -13.28 -8.17
C GLN A 93 13.27 -14.16 -6.94
N ILE A 94 12.30 -15.00 -6.61
CA ILE A 94 12.35 -15.91 -5.47
C ILE A 94 12.04 -17.34 -5.94
N ASP A 95 13.08 -18.17 -5.97
CA ASP A 95 12.94 -19.55 -6.43
C ASP A 95 12.20 -20.45 -5.42
N GLY A 96 11.33 -21.31 -5.93
CA GLY A 96 10.64 -22.39 -5.22
C GLY A 96 9.48 -21.93 -4.35
N ILE A 97 8.61 -21.05 -4.87
CA ILE A 97 7.36 -20.67 -4.20
C ILE A 97 6.24 -21.63 -4.60
N ASN A 98 5.67 -22.34 -3.63
CA ASN A 98 4.41 -23.04 -3.77
C ASN A 98 3.25 -22.08 -3.45
N TYR A 99 2.37 -21.86 -4.41
CA TYR A 99 1.20 -20.97 -4.25
C TYR A 99 0.26 -21.41 -3.12
N GLY A 100 -0.01 -22.72 -3.01
CA GLY A 100 -0.92 -23.27 -2.01
C GLY A 100 -0.42 -23.00 -0.59
N ASP A 101 0.86 -23.29 -0.36
CA ASP A 101 1.50 -23.11 0.95
C ASP A 101 1.63 -21.64 1.28
N LEU A 102 2.08 -20.81 0.31
CA LEU A 102 2.16 -19.36 0.49
C LEU A 102 0.81 -18.78 0.89
N LYS A 103 -0.26 -19.14 0.17
CA LYS A 103 -1.61 -18.67 0.45
C LYS A 103 -2.07 -19.13 1.84
N GLN A 104 -1.88 -20.39 2.18
CA GLN A 104 -2.30 -20.92 3.48
C GLN A 104 -1.57 -20.21 4.61
N ASN A 105 -0.23 -20.23 4.57
CA ASN A 105 0.64 -19.69 5.62
C ASN A 105 0.48 -18.18 5.77
N ALA A 106 0.31 -17.43 4.68
CA ALA A 106 0.02 -16.00 4.76
C ALA A 106 -1.35 -15.70 5.40
N ASN A 107 -2.37 -16.54 5.16
CA ASN A 107 -3.67 -16.38 5.83
C ASN A 107 -3.58 -16.73 7.32
N GLU A 108 -2.77 -17.72 7.69
CA GLU A 108 -2.53 -18.11 9.10
C GLU A 108 -1.71 -17.05 9.85
N ALA A 109 -0.77 -16.38 9.16
CA ALA A 109 0.05 -15.30 9.69
C ALA A 109 -0.65 -13.92 9.70
N HIS A 110 -1.93 -13.83 9.31
CA HIS A 110 -2.66 -12.56 9.30
C HIS A 110 -2.72 -11.92 10.70
N GLY A 111 -2.45 -10.62 10.78
CA GLY A 111 -2.37 -9.89 12.04
C GLY A 111 -0.93 -9.48 12.40
N ALA A 112 -0.64 -9.38 13.70
CA ALA A 112 0.67 -8.98 14.19
C ALA A 112 1.68 -10.14 14.04
N LEU A 113 2.78 -9.90 13.32
CA LEU A 113 3.76 -10.95 13.02
C LEU A 113 4.76 -11.19 14.16
N GLU A 114 4.84 -10.29 15.13
CA GLU A 114 5.70 -10.46 16.31
C GLU A 114 5.35 -11.70 17.12
N GLU A 115 4.06 -12.06 17.15
CA GLU A 115 3.55 -13.20 17.91
C GLU A 115 3.70 -14.53 17.14
N THR A 116 3.67 -14.48 15.81
CA THR A 116 3.65 -15.67 14.94
C THR A 116 5.00 -15.98 14.31
N GLU A 117 5.89 -14.99 14.16
CA GLU A 117 7.16 -15.08 13.43
C GLU A 117 8.38 -14.73 14.32
N GLU A 118 8.32 -14.91 15.65
CA GLU A 118 9.45 -14.89 16.60
C GLU A 118 10.65 -13.95 16.26
N ASN A 119 10.42 -12.64 16.17
CA ASN A 119 11.46 -11.62 15.87
C ASN A 119 12.18 -11.78 14.51
N GLN A 120 11.54 -12.40 13.52
CA GLN A 120 12.07 -12.47 12.15
C GLN A 120 11.95 -11.14 11.38
N PHE A 121 11.38 -10.10 12.01
CA PHE A 121 11.27 -8.76 11.46
C PHE A 121 12.09 -7.79 12.31
N SER A 122 12.89 -6.98 11.64
CA SER A 122 13.71 -5.91 12.23
C SER A 122 12.88 -4.78 12.84
N LEU A 123 11.64 -4.64 12.41
CA LEU A 123 10.66 -3.69 12.93
C LEU A 123 9.31 -4.38 13.19
N PRO A 124 8.53 -3.88 14.16
CA PRO A 124 7.15 -4.30 14.36
C PRO A 124 6.37 -4.29 13.06
N THR A 125 5.95 -5.47 12.61
CA THR A 125 5.30 -5.67 11.32
C THR A 125 4.01 -6.45 11.49
N SER A 126 2.95 -6.01 10.80
CA SER A 126 1.68 -6.69 10.73
C SER A 126 1.29 -6.99 9.29
N LEU A 127 0.75 -8.16 9.02
CA LEU A 127 0.08 -8.47 7.76
C LEU A 127 -1.40 -8.09 7.85
N LYS A 128 -1.82 -7.06 7.11
CA LYS A 128 -3.16 -6.47 7.19
C LYS A 128 -4.13 -7.00 6.15
N ASP A 129 -3.64 -7.39 4.97
CA ASP A 129 -4.49 -7.89 3.89
C ASP A 129 -3.81 -9.03 3.14
N VAL A 130 -4.62 -10.00 2.72
CA VAL A 130 -4.23 -11.16 1.93
C VAL A 130 -5.35 -11.40 0.91
N ARG A 131 -5.09 -11.10 -0.36
CA ARG A 131 -6.06 -11.29 -1.46
C ARG A 131 -5.50 -12.26 -2.48
N ALA A 132 -6.14 -13.42 -2.58
CA ALA A 132 -5.79 -14.46 -3.53
C ALA A 132 -6.51 -14.26 -4.87
N LYS A 133 -5.78 -14.41 -5.98
CA LYS A 133 -6.31 -14.52 -7.35
C LYS A 133 -6.00 -15.92 -7.88
N ASP A 134 -6.81 -16.89 -7.46
CA ASP A 134 -6.56 -18.33 -7.67
C ASP A 134 -6.40 -18.72 -9.15
N SER A 135 -7.08 -18.03 -10.07
CA SER A 135 -6.98 -18.32 -11.51
C SER A 135 -5.63 -17.94 -12.13
N GLU A 136 -4.85 -17.10 -11.45
CA GLU A 136 -3.57 -16.56 -11.92
C GLU A 136 -2.40 -16.99 -11.03
N GLU A 137 -2.65 -17.75 -9.95
CA GLU A 137 -1.66 -18.09 -8.92
C GLU A 137 -0.95 -16.83 -8.36
N VAL A 138 -1.73 -15.75 -8.23
CA VAL A 138 -1.27 -14.46 -7.70
C VAL A 138 -1.78 -14.25 -6.29
N LEU A 139 -0.93 -13.69 -5.43
CA LEU A 139 -1.27 -13.30 -4.07
C LEU A 139 -0.87 -11.84 -3.81
N ASP A 140 -1.85 -11.02 -3.47
CA ASP A 140 -1.64 -9.62 -3.05
C ASP A 140 -1.61 -9.58 -1.52
N LEU A 141 -0.54 -9.00 -0.96
CA LEU A 141 -0.29 -8.87 0.47
C LEU A 141 -0.09 -7.40 0.83
N ARG A 142 -0.59 -6.99 1.99
CA ARG A 142 -0.37 -5.64 2.53
C ARG A 142 0.16 -5.71 3.93
N PHE A 143 1.38 -5.24 4.14
CA PHE A 143 1.99 -5.12 5.44
C PHE A 143 1.90 -3.69 5.97
N GLU A 144 1.88 -3.57 7.29
CA GLU A 144 2.04 -2.32 8.04
C GLU A 144 3.25 -2.50 8.95
N VAL A 145 4.23 -1.60 8.82
CA VAL A 145 5.47 -1.62 9.58
C VAL A 145 5.51 -0.36 10.44
N VAL A 146 5.74 -0.52 11.75
CA VAL A 146 5.81 0.59 12.69
C VAL A 146 7.27 0.88 13.01
N GLY A 147 7.78 2.01 12.52
CA GLY A 147 9.12 2.48 12.86
C GLY A 147 9.12 3.16 14.23
N HIS A 148 9.42 2.42 15.31
CA HIS A 148 9.69 3.06 16.60
C HIS A 148 11.15 3.55 16.68
N PRO A 149 11.42 4.76 17.21
CA PRO A 149 12.78 5.30 17.37
C PRO A 149 13.71 4.41 18.19
N GLU A 150 13.17 3.66 19.16
CA GLU A 150 13.93 2.70 19.99
C GLU A 150 14.49 1.49 19.21
N ASN A 151 13.94 1.21 18.02
CA ASN A 151 14.44 0.19 17.10
C ASN A 151 15.25 0.80 15.94
N MET A 152 15.54 2.10 15.99
CA MET A 152 16.39 2.80 15.02
C MET A 152 17.79 2.97 15.63
N ASP A 153 18.82 2.48 14.95
CA ASP A 153 20.19 2.88 15.27
C ASP A 153 20.28 4.42 15.17
N VAL A 154 20.61 5.07 16.28
CA VAL A 154 20.63 6.54 16.44
C VAL A 154 21.61 7.20 15.47
N GLU A 155 22.56 6.43 14.90
CA GLU A 155 23.48 6.92 13.87
C GLU A 155 22.79 7.19 12.52
N ASP A 156 21.61 6.58 12.25
CA ASP A 156 20.93 6.64 10.95
C ASP A 156 19.65 7.49 10.94
N ALA A 157 19.18 7.98 12.09
CA ALA A 157 17.94 8.74 12.21
C ALA A 157 18.24 10.23 12.44
N THR A 158 18.61 10.97 11.40
CA THR A 158 18.91 12.40 11.53
C THR A 158 17.67 13.29 11.40
N LYS A 159 16.52 12.79 10.90
CA LYS A 159 15.30 13.61 10.71
C LYS A 159 14.02 12.80 10.88
N ILE A 160 13.06 13.33 11.63
CA ILE A 160 11.71 12.77 11.83
C ILE A 160 10.67 13.81 11.40
N ARG A 161 9.51 13.38 10.89
CA ARG A 161 8.39 14.28 10.58
C ARG A 161 7.50 14.52 11.80
N ASP A 162 7.07 15.76 12.01
CA ASP A 162 6.10 16.12 13.04
C ASP A 162 4.64 15.99 12.55
N GLU A 163 3.69 16.26 13.46
CA GLU A 163 2.24 16.21 13.19
C GLU A 163 1.78 17.20 12.09
N SER A 164 2.63 18.15 11.69
CA SER A 164 2.37 19.12 10.62
C SER A 164 3.07 18.75 9.31
N GLY A 165 3.82 17.64 9.28
CA GLY A 165 4.57 17.15 8.12
C GLY A 165 5.97 17.76 7.95
N ASP A 166 6.43 18.57 8.91
CA ASP A 166 7.74 19.22 8.88
C ASP A 166 8.85 18.32 9.41
N TYR A 167 10.06 18.45 8.86
CA TYR A 167 11.23 17.67 9.29
C TYR A 167 11.92 18.31 10.50
N ILE A 168 12.06 17.53 11.58
CA ILE A 168 12.76 17.89 12.81
C ILE A 168 14.02 17.03 12.95
N ASP A 169 15.14 17.64 13.35
CA ASP A 169 16.38 16.93 13.67
C ASP A 169 16.27 16.25 15.04
N VAL A 170 16.65 14.97 15.11
CA VAL A 170 16.48 14.15 16.31
C VAL A 170 17.38 14.62 17.45
N GLU A 171 18.52 15.24 17.12
CA GLU A 171 19.44 15.82 18.11
C GLU A 171 18.82 16.97 18.91
N ASP A 172 17.80 17.64 18.36
CA ASP A 172 17.12 18.77 19.00
C ASP A 172 15.97 18.34 19.93
N LEU A 173 15.62 17.05 19.94
CA LEU A 173 14.51 16.49 20.71
C LEU A 173 15.03 15.72 21.94
N GLY A 174 14.69 16.21 23.14
CA GLY A 174 14.93 15.48 24.38
C GLY A 174 14.10 14.18 24.47
N VAL A 175 14.40 13.32 25.45
CA VAL A 175 13.72 12.02 25.65
C VAL A 175 12.19 12.15 25.76
N GLU A 176 11.69 13.20 26.43
CA GLU A 176 10.25 13.50 26.54
C GLU A 176 9.64 14.01 25.22
N GLY A 177 10.45 14.59 24.32
CA GLY A 177 10.02 15.02 22.98
C GLY A 177 9.94 13.87 21.98
N MET A 178 10.72 12.81 22.18
CA MET A 178 10.63 11.59 21.38
C MET A 178 9.31 10.83 21.61
N GLU A 179 8.78 10.80 22.84
CA GLU A 179 7.50 10.14 23.15
C GLU A 179 6.29 10.85 22.52
N ALA A 180 6.36 12.16 22.30
CA ALA A 180 5.29 12.95 21.69
C ALA A 180 5.29 12.84 20.14
N ILE A 181 6.42 12.51 19.52
CA ILE A 181 6.56 12.29 18.07
C ILE A 181 6.37 10.79 17.73
N VAL A 182 5.64 10.06 18.59
CA VAL A 182 5.25 8.66 18.37
C VAL A 182 4.04 8.55 17.45
N THR A 183 3.48 9.68 17.01
CA THR A 183 2.40 9.72 16.03
C THR A 183 2.94 9.39 14.62
N GLU A 184 2.94 8.09 14.30
CA GLU A 184 2.66 7.56 12.95
C GLU A 184 3.77 7.52 11.87
N ASN A 185 4.95 6.96 12.15
CA ASN A 185 5.75 6.33 11.07
C ASN A 185 5.23 4.91 10.76
N LYS A 186 3.96 4.81 10.35
CA LYS A 186 3.38 3.58 9.81
C LYS A 186 3.69 3.49 8.33
N LEU A 187 4.65 2.65 7.97
CA LEU A 187 4.96 2.36 6.58
C LEU A 187 4.00 1.28 6.07
N ARG A 188 3.36 1.54 4.94
CA ARG A 188 2.57 0.56 4.22
C ARG A 188 3.43 -0.09 3.15
N VAL A 189 3.44 -1.42 3.13
CA VAL A 189 4.16 -2.19 2.12
C VAL A 189 3.15 -3.03 1.35
N GLU A 190 3.06 -2.80 0.06
CA GLU A 190 2.21 -3.59 -0.83
C GLU A 190 3.08 -4.55 -1.63
N VAL A 191 2.72 -5.82 -1.57
CA VAL A 191 3.44 -6.89 -2.24
C VAL A 191 2.48 -7.66 -3.11
N ARG A 192 2.86 -7.94 -4.34
CA ARG A 192 2.20 -8.92 -5.20
C ARG A 192 3.17 -10.04 -5.53
N VAL A 193 2.76 -11.28 -5.27
CA VAL A 193 3.52 -12.48 -5.56
C VAL A 193 2.88 -13.20 -6.74
N TYR A 194 3.64 -13.37 -7.81
CA TYR A 194 3.32 -14.23 -8.94
C TYR A 194 4.01 -15.58 -8.71
N ALA A 195 3.33 -16.51 -8.02
CA ALA A 195 3.97 -17.73 -7.56
C ALA A 195 4.46 -18.62 -8.71
N GLY A 196 3.64 -18.77 -9.77
CA GLY A 196 4.01 -19.57 -10.95
C GLY A 196 5.19 -19.00 -11.76
N ASP A 197 5.41 -17.68 -11.67
CA ASP A 197 6.54 -17.00 -12.32
C ASP A 197 7.72 -16.75 -11.37
N GLU A 198 7.60 -17.09 -10.08
CA GLU A 198 8.61 -16.87 -9.04
C GLU A 198 9.02 -15.39 -8.91
N ILE A 199 8.07 -14.48 -9.15
CA ILE A 199 8.29 -13.04 -9.12
C ILE A 199 7.53 -12.44 -7.95
N VAL A 200 8.22 -11.62 -7.17
CA VAL A 200 7.62 -10.73 -6.16
C VAL A 200 7.80 -9.29 -6.61
N THR A 201 6.72 -8.54 -6.62
CA THR A 201 6.73 -7.09 -6.85
C THR A 201 6.36 -6.40 -5.56
N MET A 202 7.19 -5.47 -5.12
CA MET A 202 6.96 -4.70 -3.90
C MET A 202 6.93 -3.22 -4.23
N SER A 203 5.99 -2.51 -3.62
CA SER A 203 5.83 -1.05 -3.74
C SER A 203 6.08 -0.40 -2.38
N ASN A 204 7.12 0.43 -2.29
CA ASN A 204 7.27 1.45 -1.24
C ASN A 204 8.33 2.51 -1.66
N SER A 205 8.04 3.79 -1.44
CA SER A 205 8.93 4.91 -1.78
C SER A 205 10.00 5.23 -0.72
N GLU A 206 9.86 4.76 0.51
CA GLU A 206 10.70 5.22 1.65
C GLU A 206 11.21 4.09 2.55
N MET A 207 11.20 2.83 2.08
CA MET A 207 11.56 1.68 2.91
C MET A 207 13.07 1.53 3.13
N LYS A 208 13.48 1.15 4.35
CA LYS A 208 14.83 0.62 4.60
C LYS A 208 14.96 -0.77 3.99
N SER A 209 16.10 -1.05 3.35
CA SER A 209 16.42 -2.37 2.76
C SER A 209 16.26 -3.55 3.73
N SER A 210 16.43 -3.34 5.03
CA SER A 210 16.21 -4.41 6.03
C SER A 210 14.75 -4.89 6.08
N VAL A 211 13.79 -3.98 5.95
CA VAL A 211 12.36 -4.33 5.96
C VAL A 211 11.97 -5.04 4.65
N GLU A 212 12.58 -4.62 3.53
CA GLU A 212 12.43 -5.30 2.24
C GLU A 212 12.89 -6.76 2.34
N ASP A 213 14.08 -6.98 2.92
CA ASP A 213 14.64 -8.31 3.12
C ASP A 213 13.79 -9.17 4.06
N ASP A 214 13.25 -8.61 5.14
CA ASP A 214 12.38 -9.30 6.09
C ASP A 214 11.07 -9.78 5.42
N VAL A 215 10.44 -8.89 4.63
CA VAL A 215 9.21 -9.20 3.88
C VAL A 215 9.47 -10.30 2.84
N LEU A 216 10.55 -10.22 2.09
CA LEU A 216 10.93 -11.24 1.11
C LEU A 216 11.25 -12.58 1.78
N ALA A 217 11.91 -12.55 2.94
CA ALA A 217 12.19 -13.74 3.73
C ALA A 217 10.90 -14.40 4.22
N ALA A 218 9.94 -13.62 4.70
CA ALA A 218 8.63 -14.12 5.12
C ALA A 218 7.88 -14.78 3.96
N ILE A 219 7.77 -14.10 2.81
CA ILE A 219 7.14 -14.66 1.59
C ILE A 219 7.80 -15.98 1.19
N LYS A 220 9.14 -16.03 1.25
CA LYS A 220 9.88 -17.24 0.92
C LYS A 220 9.66 -18.37 1.92
N ARG A 221 9.56 -18.08 3.22
CA ARG A 221 9.24 -19.08 4.26
C ARG A 221 7.83 -19.61 4.06
N TRP A 222 6.85 -18.73 3.90
CA TRP A 222 5.46 -19.12 3.69
C TRP A 222 5.26 -19.92 2.41
N GLY A 223 6.03 -19.62 1.36
CA GLY A 223 5.96 -20.34 0.08
C GLY A 223 6.81 -21.59 -0.02
N LYS A 224 7.54 -22.02 1.03
CA LYS A 224 8.36 -23.23 0.99
C LYS A 224 7.88 -24.26 1.99
N ASP A 225 7.87 -25.51 1.56
CA ASP A 225 7.73 -26.66 2.45
C ASP A 225 8.96 -26.72 3.38
N ASP A 226 8.72 -26.81 4.69
CA ASP A 226 9.73 -27.23 5.66
C ASP A 226 9.97 -28.74 5.47
N GLU A 227 10.94 -29.12 4.63
CA GLU A 227 11.57 -30.45 4.66
C GLU A 227 12.82 -30.49 5.55
#